data_AF-A0AAV4D9A2-F1
#
_entry.id   AF-A0AAV4D9A2-F1
#
_cell.length_a   1.000
_cell.length_b   1.000
_cell.length_c   1.000
_cell.angle_alpha   90.00
_cell.angle_beta   90.00
_cell.angle_gamma   90.00
#
_symmetry.space_group_name_H-M   'P 1'
#
loop_
_entity.id
_entity.type
_entity.pdbx_description
1 polymer ?
#
loop_
_entity_poly.entity_id
_entity_poly.type
_entity_poly.pdbx_seq_one_letter_code
_entity_poly.pdbx_strand_id
1 'polypeptide(L)'
;MASDARAHLLMNKELFFVNEEMCELLTGNQGSVDSIPVPDLYSSHEEADSRITLHCMCASHQPTTERVIVRSPDSDVFLFLCHSLMQLANRLSLTPAIKTTEDS
;
A
#
# COMPACT_ATOMS: atom_id res chain seq x y z
N MET A 1 16.11 -15.60 -17.53
CA MET A 1 15.44 -14.96 -16.37
C MET A 1 13.97 -15.32 -16.46
N ALA A 2 13.41 -15.96 -15.44
CA ALA A 2 12.00 -16.36 -15.46
C ALA A 2 11.15 -15.09 -15.37
N SER A 3 10.32 -14.86 -16.38
CA SER A 3 9.31 -13.80 -16.37
C SER A 3 8.36 -14.05 -15.21
N ASP A 4 8.26 -13.10 -14.28
CA ASP A 4 7.25 -13.18 -13.23
C ASP A 4 5.92 -12.80 -13.88
N ALA A 5 5.07 -13.80 -14.07
CA ALA A 5 3.76 -13.62 -14.65
C ALA A 5 2.91 -12.60 -13.89
N ARG A 6 3.30 -12.14 -12.70
CA ARG A 6 2.60 -11.11 -11.91
C ARG A 6 3.16 -9.70 -12.10
N ALA A 7 4.32 -9.53 -12.74
CA ALA A 7 4.94 -8.23 -12.98
C ALA A 7 4.03 -7.28 -13.78
N HIS A 8 3.18 -7.83 -14.66
CA HIS A 8 2.19 -7.06 -15.41
C HIS A 8 1.05 -6.48 -14.54
N LEU A 9 0.85 -6.98 -13.30
CA LEU A 9 -0.12 -6.41 -12.37
C LEU A 9 0.40 -5.11 -11.72
N LEU A 10 1.73 -5.02 -11.61
CA LEU A 10 2.43 -3.90 -11.00
C LEU A 10 2.76 -2.82 -12.05
N MET A 11 3.27 -3.13 -13.24
CA MET A 11 3.55 -2.15 -14.32
C MET A 11 4.02 -0.76 -13.81
N ASN A 12 3.10 0.22 -13.73
CA ASN A 12 3.35 1.61 -13.30
C ASN A 12 2.84 1.91 -11.88
N LYS A 13 2.72 0.90 -11.03
CA LYS A 13 2.24 1.00 -9.66
C LYS A 13 3.37 0.65 -8.71
N GLU A 14 3.44 1.44 -7.65
CA GLU A 14 4.25 1.19 -6.48
C GLU A 14 3.37 0.50 -5.44
N LEU A 15 3.77 -0.69 -4.99
CA LEU A 15 3.09 -1.42 -3.92
C LEU A 15 4.00 -1.48 -2.71
N PHE A 16 3.64 -0.76 -1.65
CA PHE A 16 4.28 -0.92 -0.36
C PHE A 16 3.69 -2.14 0.34
N PHE A 17 4.52 -3.15 0.57
CA PHE A 17 4.18 -4.37 1.28
C PHE A 17 4.82 -4.34 2.67
N VAL A 18 4.03 -4.59 3.69
CA VAL A 18 4.48 -4.57 5.09
C VAL A 18 4.40 -6.00 5.62
N ASN A 19 5.52 -6.51 6.10
CA ASN A 19 5.61 -7.82 6.73
C ASN A 19 6.39 -7.70 8.03
N GLU A 20 5.74 -8.05 9.15
CA GLU A 20 6.30 -7.83 10.49
C GLU A 20 6.84 -6.40 10.62
N GLU A 21 8.11 -6.18 10.98
CA GLU A 21 8.69 -4.85 11.17
C GLU A 21 9.23 -4.22 9.87
N MET A 22 9.22 -4.96 8.76
CA MET A 22 9.83 -4.57 7.49
C MET A 22 8.81 -4.03 6.50
N CYS A 23 9.22 -3.03 5.74
CA CYS A 23 8.47 -2.51 4.60
C CYS A 23 9.29 -2.62 3.32
N GLU A 24 8.69 -3.20 2.30
CA GLU A 24 9.28 -3.36 0.98
C GLU A 24 8.43 -2.62 -0.06
N LEU A 25 9.09 -1.91 -0.96
CA LEU A 25 8.49 -1.37 -2.16
C LEU A 25 8.62 -2.40 -3.29
N LEU A 26 7.48 -2.88 -3.76
CA LEU A 26 7.37 -3.76 -4.91
C LEU A 26 7.08 -2.93 -6.17
N THR A 27 7.95 -3.04 -7.17
CA THR A 27 7.79 -2.38 -8.48
C THR A 27 7.90 -3.38 -9.63
N GLY A 28 7.06 -3.23 -10.65
CA GLY A 28 7.15 -4.04 -11.86
C GLY A 28 8.13 -3.44 -12.86
N ASN A 29 9.14 -4.18 -13.29
CA ASN A 29 10.15 -3.71 -14.24
C ASN A 29 10.42 -4.76 -15.32
N GLN A 30 10.09 -4.46 -16.59
CA GLN A 30 10.38 -5.31 -17.75
C GLN A 30 10.08 -6.82 -17.60
N GLY A 31 9.01 -7.17 -16.88
CA GLY A 31 8.61 -8.57 -16.67
C GLY A 31 9.18 -9.24 -15.42
N SER A 32 9.89 -8.49 -14.56
CA SER A 32 10.21 -8.89 -13.18
C SER A 32 9.52 -8.00 -12.16
N VAL A 33 9.40 -8.52 -10.94
CA VAL A 33 9.04 -7.73 -9.75
C VAL A 33 10.31 -7.50 -8.96
N ASP A 34 10.67 -6.23 -8.78
CA ASP A 34 11.77 -5.82 -7.93
C ASP A 34 11.19 -5.54 -6.53
N SER A 35 11.85 -6.02 -5.49
CA SER A 35 11.55 -5.69 -4.09
C SER A 35 12.69 -4.85 -3.52
N ILE A 36 12.36 -3.65 -3.04
CA ILE A 36 13.32 -2.69 -2.50
C ILE A 36 12.94 -2.40 -1.05
N PRO A 37 13.78 -2.74 -0.07
CA PRO A 37 13.54 -2.36 1.33
C PRO A 37 13.41 -0.84 1.50
N VAL A 38 12.47 -0.41 2.34
CA VAL A 38 12.26 1.01 2.68
C VAL A 38 12.45 1.20 4.19
N PRO A 39 13.70 1.35 4.67
CA PRO A 39 14.03 1.40 6.09
C PRO A 39 13.35 2.54 6.85
N ASP A 40 13.11 3.67 6.19
CA ASP A 40 12.40 4.83 6.78
C ASP A 40 10.95 4.52 7.15
N LEU A 41 10.43 3.41 6.61
CA LEU A 41 9.10 2.90 6.85
C LEU A 41 9.09 1.63 7.69
N TYR A 42 10.24 1.21 8.22
CA TYR A 42 10.29 0.13 9.19
C TYR A 42 9.64 0.60 10.48
N SER A 43 8.81 -0.26 11.06
CA SER A 43 7.99 0.10 12.19
C SER A 43 7.76 -1.09 13.10
N SER A 44 8.17 -0.94 14.36
CA SER A 44 7.87 -1.89 15.44
C SER A 44 6.46 -1.70 16.02
N HIS A 45 5.63 -0.85 15.40
CA HIS A 45 4.23 -0.73 15.79
C HIS A 45 3.53 -2.07 15.51
N GLU A 46 2.97 -2.69 16.54
CA GLU A 46 2.35 -4.00 16.45
C GLU A 46 1.04 -3.98 15.63
N GLU A 47 0.31 -2.87 15.65
CA GLU A 47 -0.99 -2.75 15.00
C GLU A 47 -0.86 -2.39 13.50
N ALA A 48 -1.45 -3.23 12.65
CA ALA A 48 -1.34 -3.12 11.20
C ALA A 48 -2.00 -1.84 10.64
N ASP A 49 -3.04 -1.33 11.28
CA ASP A 49 -3.78 -0.12 10.92
C ASP A 49 -2.95 1.17 11.06
N SER A 50 -2.20 1.29 12.14
CA SER A 50 -1.28 2.39 12.43
C SER A 50 -0.14 2.42 11.41
N ARG A 51 0.40 1.23 11.06
CA ARG A 51 1.40 1.11 10.01
C ARG A 51 0.85 1.55 8.67
N ILE A 52 -0.27 0.97 8.21
CA ILE A 52 -0.91 1.34 6.95
C ILE A 52 -1.11 2.86 6.86
N THR A 53 -1.58 3.48 7.94
CA THR A 53 -1.76 4.93 8.02
C THR A 53 -0.44 5.68 7.81
N LEU A 54 0.64 5.32 8.51
CA LEU A 54 1.96 5.93 8.35
C LEU A 54 2.51 5.78 6.92
N HIS A 55 2.40 4.59 6.31
CA HIS A 55 2.85 4.38 4.93
C HIS A 55 2.05 5.24 3.95
N CYS A 56 0.73 5.33 4.12
CA CYS A 56 -0.12 6.18 3.29
C CYS A 56 0.25 7.66 3.42
N MET A 57 0.52 8.12 4.64
CA MET A 57 1.00 9.47 4.89
C MET A 57 2.34 9.70 4.18
N CYS A 58 3.32 8.82 4.34
CA CYS A 58 4.61 8.95 3.67
C CYS A 58 4.47 8.99 2.14
N ALA A 59 3.76 8.03 1.55
CA ALA A 59 3.51 7.98 0.11
C ALA A 59 2.81 9.25 -0.40
N SER A 60 1.86 9.82 0.36
CA SER A 60 1.18 11.05 -0.06
C SER A 60 2.10 12.28 -0.17
N HIS A 61 3.23 12.29 0.55
CA HIS A 61 4.23 13.36 0.50
C HIS A 61 5.26 13.17 -0.62
N GLN A 62 5.29 12.01 -1.27
CA GLN A 62 6.22 11.75 -2.36
C GLN A 62 5.74 12.44 -3.65
N PRO A 63 6.59 13.23 -4.33
CA PRO A 63 6.19 13.94 -5.54
C PRO A 63 5.72 13.03 -6.68
N THR A 64 6.30 11.82 -6.74
CA THR A 64 6.03 10.78 -7.74
C THR A 64 4.71 10.04 -7.51
N THR A 65 4.16 10.10 -6.29
CA THR A 65 2.92 9.41 -5.97
C THR A 65 1.72 10.23 -6.44
N GLU A 66 1.13 9.79 -7.55
CA GLU A 66 -0.10 10.38 -8.10
C GLU A 66 -1.34 10.03 -7.27
N ARG A 67 -1.41 8.79 -6.77
CA ARG A 67 -2.55 8.28 -6.01
C ARG A 67 -2.12 7.19 -5.04
N VAL A 68 -2.66 7.24 -3.82
CA VAL A 68 -2.58 6.14 -2.85
C VAL A 68 -3.94 5.42 -2.83
N ILE A 69 -3.92 4.08 -2.83
CA ILE A 69 -5.12 3.22 -2.79
C ILE A 69 -4.95 2.24 -1.64
N VAL A 70 -5.86 2.30 -0.67
CA VAL A 70 -5.91 1.35 0.45
C VAL A 70 -7.09 0.42 0.26
N ARG A 71 -6.83 -0.89 0.37
CA ARG A 71 -7.85 -1.93 0.39
C ARG A 71 -7.70 -2.72 1.68
N SER A 72 -8.62 -2.52 2.60
CA SER A 72 -8.72 -3.29 3.83
C SER A 72 -10.16 -3.74 4.02
N PRO A 73 -10.42 -4.95 4.56
CA PRO A 73 -11.74 -5.29 5.07
C PRO A 73 -11.99 -4.72 6.48
N ASP A 74 -10.93 -4.21 7.13
CA ASP A 74 -10.96 -3.68 8.49
C ASP A 74 -11.43 -2.22 8.50
N SER A 75 -12.52 -1.95 9.23
CA SER A 75 -13.11 -0.62 9.38
C SER A 75 -12.22 0.36 10.12
N ASP A 76 -11.38 -0.13 11.03
CA ASP A 76 -10.55 0.72 11.88
C ASP A 76 -9.44 1.40 11.06
N VAL A 77 -8.90 0.68 10.07
CA VAL A 77 -8.01 1.23 9.04
C VAL A 77 -8.67 2.41 8.31
N PHE A 78 -9.94 2.30 7.93
CA PHE A 78 -10.64 3.41 7.26
C PHE A 78 -10.91 4.57 8.21
N LEU A 79 -11.24 4.31 9.47
CA LEU A 79 -11.45 5.36 10.47
C LEU A 79 -10.16 6.14 10.72
N PHE A 80 -9.04 5.45 10.92
CA PHE A 80 -7.72 6.08 11.09
C PHE A 80 -7.28 6.86 9.86
N LEU A 81 -7.47 6.32 8.66
CA LEU A 81 -7.17 7.03 7.42
C LEU A 81 -8.08 8.24 7.24
N CYS A 82 -9.40 8.13 7.49
CA CYS A 82 -10.34 9.27 7.41
C CYS A 82 -10.03 10.36 8.43
N HIS A 83 -9.62 9.99 9.65
CA HIS A 83 -9.17 10.95 10.65
C HIS A 83 -7.89 11.67 10.19
N SER A 84 -6.91 10.91 9.70
CA SER A 84 -5.65 11.43 9.18
C SER A 84 -5.82 12.20 7.88
N LEU A 85 -6.88 11.92 7.12
CA LEU A 85 -7.21 12.54 5.83
C LEU A 85 -7.54 14.03 5.95
N MET A 86 -8.07 14.47 7.09
CA MET A 86 -8.21 15.91 7.36
C MET A 86 -6.86 16.64 7.33
N GLN A 87 -5.74 15.91 7.44
CA GLN A 87 -4.37 16.42 7.27
C GLN A 87 -3.74 16.06 5.90
N LEU A 88 -4.28 15.09 5.15
CA LEU A 88 -3.73 14.58 3.87
C LEU A 88 -4.38 15.16 2.60
N ALA A 89 -5.10 16.27 2.74
CA ALA A 89 -5.94 16.84 1.68
C ALA A 89 -5.17 17.03 0.35
N ASN A 90 -5.35 16.08 -0.59
CA ASN A 90 -5.46 16.26 -2.06
C ASN A 90 -5.14 15.01 -2.91
N ARG A 91 -4.72 13.85 -2.37
CA ARG A 91 -4.22 12.72 -3.21
C ARG A 91 -4.76 11.31 -2.94
N LEU A 92 -5.68 11.10 -1.99
CA LEU A 92 -6.16 9.75 -1.63
C LEU A 92 -7.47 9.38 -2.34
N SER A 93 -7.57 8.13 -2.83
CA SER A 93 -8.82 7.52 -3.28
C SER A 93 -9.06 6.23 -2.51
N LEU A 94 -10.15 6.18 -1.74
CA LEU A 94 -10.55 4.99 -0.98
C LEU A 94 -11.44 4.09 -1.85
N THR A 95 -11.25 2.77 -1.77
CA THR A 95 -12.13 1.82 -2.44
C THR A 95 -12.44 0.65 -1.51
N PRO A 96 -13.72 0.39 -1.17
CA PRO A 96 -14.07 -0.75 -0.33
C PRO A 96 -13.72 -2.07 -1.03
N ALA A 97 -13.25 -3.05 -0.25
CA ALA A 97 -12.99 -4.39 -0.75
C ALA A 97 -14.34 -5.11 -0.97
N ILE A 98 -14.67 -5.40 -2.24
CA ILE A 98 -15.81 -6.26 -2.58
C ILE A 98 -15.38 -7.70 -2.26
N LYS A 99 -16.03 -8.34 -1.29
CA LYS A 99 -15.91 -9.79 -1.09
C LYS A 99 -16.55 -10.47 -2.31
N THR A 100 -15.74 -11.08 -3.16
CA THR A 100 -16.22 -12.04 -4.14
C THR A 100 -16.72 -13.25 -3.38
N THR A 101 -18.05 -13.38 -3.26
CA THR A 101 -18.72 -14.62 -2.88
C THR A 101 -18.56 -15.59 -4.04
N GLU A 102 -17.53 -16.43 -3.97
CA GLU A 102 -17.56 -17.76 -4.58
C GLU A 102 -17.91 -18.76 -3.48
N ASP A 103 -18.65 -19.80 -3.89
CA ASP A 103 -19.16 -20.94 -3.12
C ASP A 103 -20.56 -20.82 -2.50
N SER A 104 -21.58 -21.06 -3.34
CA SER A 104 -22.66 -22.06 -3.11
C SER A 104 -23.30 -22.46 -4.42
#